data_AF-A0A7R9FCJ3-F1
#
_entry.id   AF-A0A7R9FCJ3-F1
#
_cell.length_a   1.000
_cell.length_b   1.000
_cell.length_c   1.000
_cell.angle_alpha   90.00
_cell.angle_beta   90.00
_cell.angle_gamma   90.00
#
_symmetry.space_group_name_H-M   'P 1'
#
loop_
_entity.id
_entity.type
_entity.pdbx_description
1 polymer ?
#
loop_
_entity_poly.entity_id
_entity_poly.type
_entity_poly.pdbx_seq_one_letter_code
_entity_poly.pdbx_strand_id
1 'polypeptide(L)'
;MAPDVTSCHGDNLMMNGSMSQRGQTPENSLLDPINNNHSPKSAPSACAVSPEPQFPEWKPEIIWLNTISITLLHLAAVYAVLTAAFQVLLPTYVWGFFLGGVGGFGVTAGVHRLWTHRAYKAKTPLRVILAICFSVAGQ
;
A
#
# COMPACT_ATOMS: atom_id res chain seq x y z
N MET A 1 14.66 25.37 43.10
CA MET A 1 13.94 24.75 44.23
C MET A 1 12.56 24.37 43.70
N ALA A 2 12.35 23.10 43.34
CA ALA A 2 11.05 22.61 42.90
C ALA A 2 10.29 22.04 44.11
N PRO A 3 8.97 22.21 44.14
CA PRO A 3 8.06 21.20 44.68
C PRO A 3 6.87 21.00 43.71
N ASP A 4 6.02 20.00 43.80
CA ASP A 4 6.03 18.64 44.32
C ASP A 4 4.77 18.01 43.69
N VAL A 5 4.78 16.70 43.52
CA VAL A 5 3.84 15.88 42.76
C VAL A 5 2.48 15.75 43.44
N THR A 6 1.39 16.10 42.74
CA THR A 6 0.06 15.60 43.07
C THR A 6 -0.84 15.61 41.83
N SER A 7 -1.04 14.45 41.20
CA SER A 7 -2.33 14.11 40.57
C SER A 7 -2.32 12.65 40.11
N CYS A 8 -2.86 11.77 40.95
CA CYS A 8 -3.23 10.40 40.59
C CYS A 8 -4.75 10.31 40.48
N HIS A 9 -5.28 10.50 39.26
CA HIS A 9 -6.59 10.03 38.78
C HIS A 9 -6.71 10.53 37.34
N GLY A 10 -6.93 9.75 36.30
CA GLY A 10 -7.33 8.37 36.18
C GLY A 10 -8.04 8.29 34.84
N ASP A 11 -7.30 8.05 33.76
CA ASP A 11 -7.88 7.92 32.42
C ASP A 11 -7.36 6.65 31.75
N ASN A 12 -8.22 5.64 31.86
CA ASN A 12 -8.14 4.37 31.18
C ASN A 12 -8.50 4.63 29.71
N LEU A 13 -7.55 4.55 28.78
CA LEU A 13 -7.80 4.30 27.35
C LEU A 13 -6.48 4.10 26.60
N MET A 14 -6.24 2.83 26.29
CA MET A 14 -5.74 2.32 25.01
C MET A 14 -4.24 2.37 24.67
N MET A 15 -3.83 1.20 24.16
CA MET A 15 -2.76 0.93 23.19
C MET A 15 -1.37 0.59 23.75
N ASN A 16 -1.18 -0.72 23.92
CA ASN A 16 -0.07 -1.53 23.38
C ASN A 16 1.19 -0.77 22.94
N GLY A 17 2.30 -1.01 23.62
CA GLY A 17 3.64 -0.64 23.15
C GLY A 17 4.75 -1.03 24.14
N SER A 18 5.36 -2.18 23.88
CA SER A 18 6.74 -2.61 24.19
C SER A 18 7.67 -1.75 25.09
N MET A 19 8.28 -2.36 26.11
CA MET A 19 9.72 -2.23 26.51
C MET A 19 9.96 -3.02 27.82
N SER A 20 10.63 -4.17 27.80
CA SER A 20 12.10 -4.36 27.82
C SER A 20 12.80 -3.99 29.15
N GLN A 21 13.07 -5.06 29.93
CA GLN A 21 14.32 -5.37 30.65
C GLN A 21 14.61 -4.81 32.08
N ARG A 22 14.90 -5.80 32.98
CA ARG A 22 16.07 -5.89 33.90
C ARG A 22 16.00 -5.06 35.19
N GLY A 23 16.22 -5.55 36.43
CA GLY A 23 16.73 -6.81 36.98
C GLY A 23 17.71 -6.49 38.12
N GLN A 24 17.62 -7.11 39.31
CA GLN A 24 18.79 -7.39 40.18
C GLN A 24 18.46 -8.23 41.44
N THR A 25 19.21 -9.32 41.61
CA THR A 25 19.42 -10.10 42.85
C THR A 25 20.49 -9.42 43.73
N PRO A 26 20.58 -9.72 45.04
CA PRO A 26 21.43 -10.81 45.58
C PRO A 26 20.71 -11.56 46.74
N GLU A 27 21.10 -12.72 47.25
CA GLU A 27 22.25 -12.94 48.14
C GLU A 27 22.26 -14.41 48.65
N ASN A 28 23.34 -15.13 48.33
CA ASN A 28 24.12 -16.09 49.15
C ASN A 28 23.42 -17.22 49.97
N SER A 29 23.63 -18.48 49.57
CA SER A 29 23.69 -19.61 50.51
C SER A 29 24.63 -20.72 50.01
N LEU A 30 25.47 -21.18 50.94
CA LEU A 30 26.67 -21.98 50.83
C LEU A 30 26.47 -23.45 50.39
N LEU A 31 27.38 -23.89 49.51
CA LEU A 31 28.01 -25.21 49.35
C LEU A 31 27.19 -26.49 49.62
N ASP A 32 26.76 -27.15 48.53
CA ASP A 32 26.56 -28.59 48.48
C ASP A 32 27.47 -29.22 47.39
N PRO A 33 28.01 -30.43 47.61
CA PRO A 33 29.05 -31.02 46.77
C PRO A 33 28.53 -31.38 45.36
N ILE A 34 29.42 -31.26 44.37
CA ILE A 34 29.18 -31.61 42.96
C ILE A 34 28.71 -33.08 42.87
N ASN A 35 27.40 -33.28 42.71
CA ASN A 35 26.81 -34.54 42.28
C ASN A 35 26.48 -34.46 40.78
N ASN A 36 27.28 -35.13 39.95
CA ASN A 36 27.17 -35.11 38.49
C ASN A 36 26.05 -36.01 37.91
N ASN A 37 25.05 -36.38 38.72
CA ASN A 37 23.98 -37.30 38.29
C ASN A 37 22.62 -36.62 38.09
N HIS A 38 22.61 -35.35 37.67
CA HIS A 38 21.39 -34.73 37.18
C HIS A 38 21.57 -34.40 35.70
N SER A 39 21.00 -35.25 34.84
CA SER A 39 20.79 -34.97 33.42
C SER A 39 20.31 -33.54 33.23
N PRO A 40 20.88 -32.73 32.33
CA PRO A 40 20.35 -31.39 32.07
C PRO A 40 18.94 -31.56 31.53
N LYS A 41 17.95 -31.23 32.37
CA LYS A 41 16.58 -30.96 31.94
C LYS A 41 16.70 -29.91 30.84
N SER A 42 16.33 -30.33 29.64
CA SER A 42 16.21 -29.55 28.42
C SER A 42 16.09 -28.06 28.70
N ALA A 43 17.06 -27.29 28.21
CA ALA A 43 17.04 -25.83 28.22
C ALA A 43 15.65 -25.32 27.80
N PRO A 44 15.12 -24.25 28.42
CA PRO A 44 13.93 -23.60 27.91
C PRO A 44 14.24 -23.15 26.48
N SER A 45 13.56 -23.81 25.55
CA SER A 45 13.57 -23.56 24.11
C SER A 45 13.65 -22.06 23.84
N ALA A 46 14.86 -21.60 23.52
CA ALA A 46 15.11 -20.25 23.05
C ALA A 46 14.30 -20.08 21.77
N CYS A 47 13.28 -19.22 21.85
CA CYS A 47 12.56 -18.62 20.72
C CYS A 47 12.45 -19.54 19.50
N ALA A 48 11.55 -20.53 19.55
CA ALA A 48 11.08 -21.18 18.34
C ALA A 48 10.59 -20.09 17.38
N VAL A 49 11.38 -19.81 16.34
CA VAL A 49 10.97 -18.96 15.22
C VAL A 49 9.74 -19.62 14.64
N SER A 50 8.58 -19.00 14.82
CA SER A 50 7.36 -19.44 14.16
C SER A 50 7.65 -19.46 12.66
N PRO A 51 7.29 -20.53 11.93
CA PRO A 51 7.51 -20.58 10.48
C PRO A 51 6.89 -19.33 9.86
N GLU A 52 7.66 -18.65 9.00
CA GLU A 52 7.16 -17.49 8.27
C GLU A 52 5.88 -17.89 7.53
N PRO A 53 4.85 -17.02 7.46
CA PRO A 53 3.67 -17.28 6.66
C PRO A 53 4.08 -17.49 5.20
N GLN A 54 4.11 -18.75 4.75
CA GLN A 54 4.33 -19.09 3.35
C GLN A 54 3.08 -18.72 2.55
N PHE A 55 3.10 -17.53 1.96
CA PHE A 55 2.07 -17.13 1.01
C PHE A 55 2.15 -18.05 -0.21
N PRO A 56 1.02 -18.60 -0.70
CA PRO A 56 1.04 -19.42 -1.91
C PRO A 56 1.65 -18.62 -3.06
N GLU A 57 2.54 -19.26 -3.83
CA GLU A 57 3.13 -18.67 -5.02
C GLU A 57 2.02 -18.30 -6.00
N TRP A 58 1.80 -17.00 -6.20
CA TRP A 58 0.80 -16.50 -7.12
C TRP A 58 1.26 -16.77 -8.56
N LYS A 59 0.53 -17.62 -9.27
CA LYS A 59 0.73 -17.88 -10.70
C LYS A 59 -0.25 -17.03 -11.51
N PRO A 60 0.19 -15.95 -12.19
CA PRO A 60 -0.69 -15.17 -13.05
C PRO A 60 -1.22 -16.04 -14.18
N GLU A 61 -2.54 -16.14 -14.29
CA GLU A 61 -3.19 -16.65 -15.50
C GLU A 61 -3.21 -15.55 -16.56
N ILE A 62 -2.74 -15.87 -17.76
CA ILE A 62 -2.70 -14.91 -18.87
C ILE A 62 -4.10 -14.80 -19.49
N ILE A 63 -4.70 -13.63 -19.36
CA ILE A 63 -5.93 -13.29 -20.07
C ILE A 63 -5.57 -12.90 -21.50
N TRP A 64 -5.60 -13.89 -22.40
CA TRP A 64 -5.20 -13.73 -23.81
C TRP A 64 -5.99 -12.65 -24.54
N LEU A 65 -7.28 -12.49 -24.26
CA LEU A 65 -8.12 -11.46 -24.89
C LEU A 65 -7.57 -10.05 -24.62
N ASN A 66 -7.29 -9.73 -23.36
CA ASN A 66 -6.72 -8.43 -22.98
C ASN A 66 -5.33 -8.24 -23.60
N THR A 67 -4.51 -9.29 -23.60
CA THR A 67 -3.15 -9.26 -24.17
C THR A 67 -3.18 -8.94 -25.67
N ILE A 68 -4.05 -9.61 -26.43
CA ILE A 68 -4.23 -9.37 -27.86
C ILE A 68 -4.81 -7.98 -28.11
N SER A 69 -5.84 -7.56 -27.35
CA SER A 69 -6.46 -6.24 -27.48
C SER A 69 -5.45 -5.11 -27.25
N ILE A 70 -4.64 -5.18 -26.20
CA ILE A 70 -3.61 -4.18 -25.93
C ILE A 70 -2.51 -4.22 -27.01
N THR A 71 -2.11 -5.40 -27.48
CA THR A 71 -1.12 -5.52 -28.57
C THR A 71 -1.63 -4.87 -29.86
N LEU A 72 -2.87 -5.14 -30.25
CA LEU A 72 -3.49 -4.52 -31.43
C LEU A 72 -3.63 -3.00 -31.28
N LEU A 73 -3.98 -2.52 -30.08
CA LEU A 73 -4.03 -1.08 -29.78
C LEU A 73 -2.66 -0.42 -30.00
N HIS A 74 -1.57 -1.04 -29.55
CA HIS A 74 -0.22 -0.50 -29.74
C HIS A 74 0.20 -0.49 -31.22
N LEU A 75 -0.13 -1.54 -31.99
CA LEU A 75 0.12 -1.56 -33.44
C LEU A 75 -0.67 -0.46 -34.16
N ALA A 76 -1.95 -0.26 -33.79
CA ALA A 76 -2.77 0.81 -34.33
C ALA A 76 -2.21 2.19 -33.95
N ALA A 77 -1.68 2.37 -32.74
CA ALA A 77 -1.04 3.61 -32.31
C ALA A 77 0.21 3.93 -33.15
N VAL A 78 1.08 2.94 -33.40
CA VAL A 78 2.25 3.12 -34.28
C VAL A 78 1.81 3.49 -35.69
N TYR A 79 0.82 2.78 -36.25
CA TYR A 79 0.27 3.11 -37.56
C TYR A 79 -0.33 4.53 -37.62
N ALA A 80 -1.06 4.93 -36.58
CA ALA A 80 -1.65 6.25 -36.45
C ALA A 80 -0.58 7.35 -36.37
N VAL A 81 0.53 7.13 -35.64
CA VAL A 81 1.63 8.10 -35.60
C VAL A 81 2.29 8.26 -36.97
N LEU A 82 2.54 7.15 -37.67
CA LEU A 82 3.13 7.18 -39.00
C LEU A 82 2.22 7.88 -40.02
N THR A 83 0.91 7.63 -39.99
CA THR A 83 -0.05 8.27 -40.90
C THR A 83 -0.37 9.71 -40.51
N ALA A 84 -0.45 10.02 -39.21
CA ALA A 84 -0.71 11.36 -38.70
C ALA A 84 0.31 12.39 -39.18
N ALA A 85 1.58 11.99 -39.19
CA ALA A 85 2.70 12.84 -39.60
C ALA A 85 2.62 13.30 -41.08
N PHE A 86 2.00 12.50 -41.95
CA PHE A 86 2.03 12.75 -43.40
C PHE A 86 0.70 13.21 -44.00
N GLN A 87 -0.45 13.01 -43.34
CA GLN A 87 -1.77 13.12 -44.02
C GLN A 87 -2.82 13.95 -43.27
N VAL A 88 -2.53 14.44 -42.05
CA VAL A 88 -3.60 14.94 -41.17
C VAL A 88 -3.59 16.46 -41.02
N LEU A 89 -4.78 17.06 -41.12
CA LEU A 89 -5.04 18.48 -40.95
C LEU A 89 -4.78 18.93 -39.49
N LEU A 90 -4.25 20.15 -39.31
CA LEU A 90 -4.06 20.82 -38.01
C LEU A 90 -5.24 20.69 -37.02
N PRO A 91 -6.54 20.83 -37.41
CA PRO A 91 -7.67 20.63 -36.50
C PRO A 91 -7.66 19.27 -35.78
N THR A 92 -7.21 18.19 -36.42
CA THR A 92 -7.17 16.85 -35.81
C THR A 92 -6.14 16.77 -34.70
N TYR A 93 -5.01 17.48 -34.84
CA TYR A 93 -3.99 17.58 -33.78
C TYR A 93 -4.52 18.31 -32.56
N VAL A 94 -5.18 19.45 -32.76
CA VAL A 94 -5.80 20.23 -31.67
C VAL A 94 -6.89 19.42 -30.99
N TRP A 95 -7.72 18.73 -31.76
CA TRP A 95 -8.76 17.84 -31.25
C TRP A 95 -8.18 16.68 -30.42
N GLY A 96 -7.11 16.03 -30.90
CA GLY A 96 -6.42 14.97 -30.18
C GLY A 96 -5.81 15.44 -28.86
N PHE A 97 -5.15 16.61 -28.85
CA PHE A 97 -4.61 17.20 -27.63
C PHE A 97 -5.72 17.55 -26.62
N PHE A 98 -6.84 18.10 -27.10
CA PHE A 98 -8.00 18.41 -26.27
C PHE A 98 -8.58 17.15 -25.62
N LEU A 99 -8.84 16.10 -26.40
CA LEU A 99 -9.36 14.83 -25.88
C LEU A 99 -8.39 14.18 -24.88
N GLY A 100 -7.08 14.20 -25.16
CA GLY A 100 -6.05 13.72 -24.24
C GLY A 100 -6.03 14.50 -22.92
N GLY A 101 -6.15 15.83 -22.98
CA GLY A 101 -6.24 16.69 -21.80
C GLY A 101 -7.50 16.42 -20.97
N VAL A 102 -8.66 16.28 -21.62
CA VAL A 102 -9.92 15.94 -20.96
C VAL A 102 -9.85 14.56 -20.29
N GLY A 103 -9.30 13.55 -20.98
CA GLY A 103 -9.09 12.21 -20.43
C GLY A 103 -8.15 12.22 -19.22
N GLY A 104 -7.00 12.88 -19.33
CA GLY A 104 -6.03 13.02 -18.23
C GLY A 104 -6.60 13.75 -17.01
N PHE A 105 -7.41 14.79 -17.24
CA PHE A 105 -8.14 15.47 -16.18
C PHE A 105 -9.16 14.55 -15.51
N GLY A 106 -9.88 13.74 -16.28
CA GLY A 106 -10.84 12.75 -15.75
C GLY A 106 -10.20 11.70 -14.84
N VAL A 107 -9.03 11.18 -15.20
CA VAL A 107 -8.31 10.18 -14.36
C VAL A 107 -7.78 10.81 -13.07
N THR A 108 -7.12 11.98 -13.19
CA THR A 108 -6.42 12.61 -12.07
C THR A 108 -7.36 13.33 -11.09
N ALA A 109 -8.32 14.11 -11.60
CA ALA A 109 -9.32 14.78 -10.77
C ALA A 109 -10.49 13.85 -10.41
N GLY A 110 -10.91 12.98 -11.33
CA GLY A 110 -11.95 11.99 -11.06
C GLY A 110 -11.46 10.85 -10.19
N VAL A 111 -11.04 9.75 -10.83
CA VAL A 111 -10.78 8.48 -10.13
C VAL A 111 -9.81 8.68 -8.97
N HIS A 112 -8.68 9.35 -9.20
CA HIS A 112 -7.64 9.48 -8.19
C HIS A 112 -8.05 10.40 -7.02
N ARG A 113 -8.44 11.65 -7.29
CA ARG A 113 -8.72 12.62 -6.20
C ARG A 113 -10.11 12.48 -5.60
N LEU A 114 -11.14 12.30 -6.41
CA LEU A 114 -12.53 12.30 -5.94
C LEU A 114 -12.97 10.92 -5.43
N TRP A 115 -12.69 9.85 -6.15
CA TRP A 115 -13.16 8.50 -5.78
C TRP A 115 -12.19 7.78 -4.84
N THR A 116 -10.89 7.76 -5.13
CA THR A 116 -9.90 7.05 -4.30
C THR A 116 -9.55 7.82 -3.03
N HIS A 117 -9.18 9.09 -3.14
CA HIS A 117 -8.72 9.86 -1.98
C HIS A 117 -9.81 10.70 -1.29
N ARG A 118 -11.05 10.76 -1.84
CA ARG A 118 -12.16 11.61 -1.35
C ARG A 118 -11.71 13.02 -0.92
N ALA A 119 -10.79 13.63 -1.65
CA ALA A 119 -10.12 14.86 -1.25
C ALA A 119 -11.06 16.08 -1.20
N TYR A 120 -12.22 16.00 -1.87
CA TYR A 120 -13.23 17.07 -1.87
C TYR A 120 -14.65 16.54 -2.06
N LYS A 121 -15.63 17.25 -1.49
CA LYS A 121 -17.05 16.91 -1.57
C LYS A 121 -17.67 17.57 -2.81
N ALA A 122 -17.50 16.93 -3.97
CA ALA A 122 -18.06 17.42 -5.24
C ALA A 122 -19.60 17.37 -5.25
N LYS A 123 -20.25 18.42 -5.77
CA LYS A 123 -21.69 18.45 -6.08
C LYS A 123 -22.02 17.49 -7.23
N THR A 124 -23.26 17.03 -7.33
CA THR A 124 -23.73 16.06 -8.34
C THR A 124 -23.35 16.39 -9.80
N PRO A 125 -23.44 17.64 -10.31
CA PRO A 125 -23.06 17.92 -11.71
C PRO A 125 -21.57 17.73 -11.96
N LEU A 126 -20.72 18.10 -11.00
CA LEU A 126 -19.27 17.97 -11.13
C LEU A 126 -18.85 16.49 -11.20
N ARG A 127 -19.53 15.62 -10.46
CA ARG A 127 -19.28 14.16 -10.50
C ARG A 127 -19.57 13.57 -11.89
N VAL A 128 -20.66 14.00 -12.52
CA VAL A 128 -21.05 13.50 -13.85
C VAL A 128 -20.05 13.95 -14.92
N ILE A 129 -19.62 15.21 -14.89
CA ILE A 129 -18.61 15.72 -15.84
C ILE A 129 -17.29 14.94 -15.68
N LEU A 130 -16.83 14.73 -14.45
CA LEU A 130 -15.60 13.97 -14.19
C LEU A 130 -15.75 12.49 -14.60
N ALA A 131 -16.93 11.88 -14.45
CA ALA A 131 -17.20 10.53 -14.92
C ALA A 131 -17.12 10.42 -16.46
N ILE A 132 -17.70 11.39 -17.17
CA ILE A 132 -17.63 11.44 -18.65
C ILE A 132 -16.18 11.61 -19.10
N CYS A 133 -15.43 12.51 -18.46
CA CYS A 133 -14.01 12.72 -18.77
C CYS A 133 -13.19 11.44 -18.54
N PHE A 134 -13.48 10.68 -17.48
CA PHE A 134 -12.84 9.39 -17.21
C PHE A 134 -13.19 8.34 -18.28
N SER A 135 -14.45 8.27 -18.72
CA SER A 135 -14.86 7.37 -19.80
C SER A 135 -14.15 7.68 -21.14
N VAL A 136 -13.85 8.95 -21.42
CA VAL A 136 -13.05 9.34 -22.61
C VAL A 136 -11.60 8.85 -22.51
N ALA A 137 -11.06 8.66 -21.31
CA ALA A 137 -9.70 8.14 -21.12
C ALA A 137 -9.55 6.65 -21.47
N GLY A 138 -10.66 5.88 -21.50
CA GLY A 138 -10.64 4.45 -21.83
C GLY A 138 -9.85 3.58 -20.84
N GLN A 139 -9.77 4.02 -19.58
CA GLN A 139 -9.10 3.33 -18.46
C GLN A 139 -10.09 2.50 -17.63
#